data_AF-A0A4U9CVC3-F1
#
_entry.id   AF-A0A4U9CVC3-F1
#
_cell.length_a   1.000
_cell.length_b   1.000
_cell.length_c   1.000
_cell.angle_alpha   90.00
_cell.angle_beta   90.00
_cell.angle_gamma   90.00
#
_symmetry.space_group_name_H-M   'P 1'
#
loop_
_entity.id
_entity.type
_entity.pdbx_description
1 polymer ?
#
loop_
_entity_poly.entity_id
_entity_poly.type
_entity_poly.pdbx_seq_one_letter_code
_entity_poly.pdbx_strand_id
1 'polypeptide(L)'
;MTKNIKLFVLSIFAVFIFVVRYILISKDILQDKFRFEFNVYTMFIFIMISLIITVGIFILNIHINYYVISKLLNKFCDINVSRSYLKNSLYYTYISAYSIANFVLIILGLGTKITDQYFIFISVINYVLVSLLLLLELKKLNVPNKVNILLASLIFLGNSLTILYMML
;
A
#
# COMPACT_ATOMS: atom_id res chain seq x y z
N MET A 1 -22.39 9.16 2.24
CA MET A 1 -22.69 7.76 2.65
C MET A 1 -22.06 6.74 1.69
N THR A 2 -22.28 6.84 0.37
CA THR A 2 -21.72 5.90 -0.64
C THR A 2 -20.20 5.80 -0.70
N LYS A 3 -19.43 6.88 -0.50
CA LYS A 3 -17.95 6.83 -0.45
C LYS A 3 -17.40 6.00 0.71
N ASN A 4 -18.05 6.04 1.89
CA ASN A 4 -17.60 5.29 3.07
C ASN A 4 -17.86 3.79 2.92
N ILE A 5 -18.97 3.42 2.27
CA ILE A 5 -19.29 2.02 1.96
C ILE A 5 -18.27 1.43 0.98
N LYS A 6 -17.87 2.17 -0.06
CA LYS A 6 -16.84 1.72 -1.00
C LYS A 6 -15.50 1.47 -0.30
N LEU A 7 -15.09 2.38 0.59
CA LEU A 7 -13.85 2.22 1.35
C LEU A 7 -13.92 1.02 2.31
N PHE A 8 -15.08 0.81 2.94
CA PHE A 8 -15.32 -0.33 3.82
C PHE A 8 -15.22 -1.67 3.07
N VAL A 9 -15.91 -1.81 1.93
CA VAL A 9 -15.83 -3.01 1.08
C VAL A 9 -14.40 -3.27 0.60
N LEU A 10 -13.71 -2.22 0.15
CA LEU A 10 -12.32 -2.31 -0.27
C LEU A 10 -11.39 -2.74 0.88
N SER A 11 -11.66 -2.28 2.11
CA SER A 11 -10.90 -2.66 3.30
C SER A 11 -11.11 -4.15 3.64
N ILE A 12 -12.35 -4.64 3.56
CA ILE A 12 -12.64 -6.08 3.75
C ILE A 12 -11.89 -6.91 2.71
N PHE A 13 -11.93 -6.48 1.44
CA PHE A 13 -11.23 -7.17 0.36
C PHE A 13 -9.71 -7.19 0.57
N ALA A 14 -9.13 -6.08 1.01
CA ALA A 14 -7.70 -6.00 1.33
C ALA A 14 -7.30 -6.94 2.47
N VAL A 15 -8.12 -7.04 3.52
CA VAL A 15 -7.91 -7.99 4.63
C VAL A 15 -8.03 -9.43 4.13
N PHE A 16 -9.01 -9.73 3.29
CA PHE A 16 -9.16 -11.06 2.70
C PHE A 16 -7.91 -11.46 1.89
N ILE A 17 -7.46 -10.59 0.99
CA ILE A 17 -6.23 -10.82 0.20
C ILE A 17 -5.01 -10.98 1.10
N PHE A 18 -4.89 -10.17 2.16
CA PHE A 18 -3.82 -10.28 3.14
C PHE A 18 -3.77 -11.68 3.75
N VAL A 19 -4.91 -12.18 4.24
CA VAL A 19 -4.99 -13.51 4.87
C VAL A 19 -4.66 -14.61 3.87
N VAL A 20 -5.23 -14.58 2.67
CA VAL A 20 -4.97 -15.57 1.62
C VAL A 20 -3.48 -15.59 1.24
N ARG A 21 -2.87 -14.41 1.06
CA ARG A 21 -1.44 -14.29 0.80
C ARG A 21 -0.63 -14.96 1.89
N TYR A 22 -0.88 -14.65 3.16
CA TYR A 22 -0.12 -15.27 4.24
C TYR A 22 -0.31 -16.79 4.29
N ILE A 23 -1.51 -17.31 4.03
CA ILE A 23 -1.73 -18.76 3.99
C ILE A 23 -0.90 -19.43 2.89
N LEU A 24 -0.85 -18.83 1.69
CA LEU A 24 -0.15 -19.41 0.53
C LEU A 24 1.38 -19.25 0.59
N ILE A 25 1.86 -18.16 1.18
CA ILE A 25 3.28 -17.80 1.19
C ILE A 25 4.02 -18.34 2.43
N SER A 26 3.30 -18.60 3.53
CA SER A 26 3.95 -18.71 4.84
C SER A 26 4.63 -20.02 5.14
N LYS A 27 4.15 -21.17 4.63
CA LYS A 27 4.50 -22.42 5.31
C LYS A 27 5.98 -22.75 5.22
N ASP A 28 6.55 -22.81 4.02
CA ASP A 28 7.93 -23.28 3.87
C ASP A 28 8.95 -22.15 4.11
N ILE A 29 8.69 -20.93 3.62
CA ILE A 29 9.63 -19.79 3.70
C ILE A 29 9.78 -19.26 5.13
N LEU A 30 8.70 -19.20 5.92
CA LEU A 30 8.78 -18.70 7.29
C LEU A 30 9.28 -19.78 8.26
N GLN A 31 8.97 -21.06 8.03
CA GLN A 31 9.53 -22.15 8.82
C GLN A 31 11.06 -22.20 8.66
N ASP A 32 11.57 -22.08 7.43
CA ASP A 32 13.01 -22.05 7.17
C ASP A 32 13.71 -20.83 7.79
N LYS A 33 13.08 -19.65 7.70
CA LYS A 33 13.69 -18.38 8.15
C LYS A 33 13.67 -18.18 9.66
N PHE A 34 12.62 -18.64 10.34
CA PHE A 34 12.44 -18.44 11.79
C PHE A 34 12.68 -19.70 12.63
N ARG A 35 12.97 -20.85 11.99
CA ARG A 35 13.22 -22.15 12.64
C ARG A 35 12.16 -22.52 13.68
N PHE A 36 10.90 -22.19 13.38
CA PHE A 36 9.76 -22.43 14.26
C PHE A 36 8.77 -23.37 13.57
N GLU A 37 8.33 -24.43 14.25
CA GLU A 37 7.23 -25.25 13.76
C GLU A 37 5.93 -24.44 13.82
N PHE A 38 5.42 -24.06 12.66
CA PHE A 38 4.11 -23.42 12.56
C PHE A 38 3.00 -24.47 12.76
N ASN A 39 2.28 -24.36 13.87
CA ASN A 39 0.95 -24.95 14.05
C ASN A 39 -0.12 -23.89 13.68
N VAL A 40 -1.36 -24.31 13.45
CA VAL A 40 -2.50 -23.46 13.08
C VAL A 40 -2.65 -22.27 14.04
N TYR A 41 -2.48 -22.50 15.34
CA TYR A 41 -2.58 -21.45 16.36
C TYR A 41 -1.48 -20.39 16.23
N THR A 42 -0.21 -20.81 16.10
CA THR A 42 0.93 -19.88 15.97
C THR A 42 0.89 -19.13 14.63
N MET A 43 0.40 -19.78 13.57
CA MET A 43 0.13 -19.15 12.27
C MET A 43 -0.90 -18.03 12.38
N PHE A 44 -2.01 -18.26 13.10
CA PHE A 44 -3.05 -17.25 13.27
C PHE A 44 -2.55 -16.03 14.06
N ILE A 45 -1.80 -16.26 15.15
CA ILE A 45 -1.16 -15.17 15.91
C ILE A 45 -0.23 -14.36 15.02
N PHE A 46 0.60 -15.04 14.22
CA PHE A 46 1.54 -14.38 13.33
C PHE A 46 0.84 -13.52 12.27
N ILE A 47 -0.26 -14.02 11.68
CA ILE A 47 -1.10 -13.27 10.75
C ILE A 47 -1.67 -12.02 11.43
N MET A 48 -2.17 -12.14 12.66
CA MET A 48 -2.74 -11.00 13.40
C MET A 48 -1.70 -9.93 13.74
N ILE A 49 -0.54 -10.31 14.25
CA ILE A 49 0.56 -9.37 14.54
C ILE A 49 1.01 -8.68 13.25
N SER A 50 1.19 -9.44 12.17
CA SER A 50 1.59 -8.90 10.87
C SER A 50 0.56 -7.93 10.32
N LEU A 51 -0.74 -8.20 10.51
CA LEU A 51 -1.81 -7.31 10.09
C LEU A 51 -1.77 -5.99 10.88
N ILE A 52 -1.59 -6.04 12.20
CA ILE A 52 -1.49 -4.85 13.06
C ILE A 52 -0.33 -3.96 12.62
N ILE A 53 0.85 -4.55 12.41
CA ILE A 53 2.04 -3.81 11.94
C ILE A 53 1.77 -3.19 10.57
N THR A 54 1.21 -3.96 9.64
CA THR A 54 0.92 -3.50 8.27
C THR A 54 -0.06 -2.33 8.28
N VAL A 55 -1.16 -2.44 9.04
CA VAL A 55 -2.15 -1.36 9.19
C VAL A 55 -1.54 -0.11 9.84
N GLY A 56 -0.69 -0.29 10.85
CA GLY A 56 0.01 0.83 11.51
C GLY A 56 0.90 1.62 10.54
N ILE A 57 1.75 0.92 9.79
CA ILE A 57 2.61 1.52 8.75
C ILE A 57 1.76 2.24 7.70
N PHE A 58 0.66 1.61 7.29
CA PHE A 58 -0.25 2.15 6.29
C PHE A 58 -0.89 3.48 6.70
N ILE A 59 -1.40 3.57 7.94
CA ILE A 59 -1.97 4.80 8.49
C ILE A 59 -0.90 5.89 8.58
N LEU A 60 0.31 5.54 9.03
CA LEU A 60 1.42 6.48 9.13
C LEU A 60 1.79 7.07 7.75
N ASN A 61 1.94 6.22 6.73
CA ASN A 61 2.25 6.66 5.37
C ASN A 61 1.17 7.59 4.81
N ILE A 62 -0.12 7.31 5.07
CA ILE A 62 -1.21 8.18 4.62
C ILE A 62 -1.14 9.54 5.32
N HIS A 63 -0.83 9.57 6.61
CA HIS A 63 -0.73 10.82 7.37
C HIS A 63 0.45 11.69 6.91
N ILE A 64 1.62 11.08 6.68
CA ILE A 64 2.80 11.79 6.16
C ILE A 64 2.51 12.36 4.78
N ASN A 65 1.98 11.53 3.86
CA ASN A 65 1.69 11.98 2.51
C ASN A 65 0.57 13.01 2.45
N TYR A 66 -0.46 12.89 3.30
CA TYR A 66 -1.46 13.94 3.47
C TYR A 66 -0.83 15.29 3.83
N TYR A 67 0.07 15.29 4.82
CA TYR A 67 0.74 16.52 5.26
C TYR A 67 1.58 17.13 4.13
N VAL A 68 2.37 16.32 3.44
CA VAL A 68 3.22 16.77 2.33
C VAL A 68 2.38 17.33 1.18
N ILE A 69 1.37 16.59 0.71
CA ILE A 69 0.53 17.01 -0.41
C ILE A 69 -0.24 18.28 -0.04
N SER A 70 -0.92 18.32 1.12
CA SER A 70 -1.72 19.49 1.51
C SER A 70 -0.88 20.76 1.62
N LYS A 71 0.32 20.67 2.20
CA LYS A 71 1.23 21.81 2.33
C LYS A 71 1.75 22.30 0.98
N LEU A 72 2.07 21.38 0.06
CA LEU A 72 2.53 21.73 -1.28
C LEU A 72 1.41 22.33 -2.14
N LEU A 73 0.20 21.76 -2.10
CA LEU A 73 -0.95 22.29 -2.84
C LEU A 73 -1.34 23.70 -2.38
N ASN A 74 -1.36 23.94 -1.07
CA ASN A 74 -1.65 25.28 -0.54
C ASN A 74 -0.55 26.28 -0.93
N LYS A 75 0.73 25.89 -0.85
CA LYS A 75 1.85 26.79 -1.12
C LYS A 75 2.06 27.10 -2.61
N PHE A 76 1.86 26.12 -3.50
CA PHE A 76 2.23 26.24 -4.91
C PHE A 76 1.03 26.39 -5.85
N CYS A 77 -0.18 26.11 -5.39
CA CYS A 77 -1.38 26.15 -6.23
C CYS A 77 -2.52 26.96 -5.62
N ASP A 78 -2.37 27.49 -4.40
CA ASP A 78 -3.45 28.13 -3.63
C ASP A 78 -4.71 27.23 -3.51
N ILE A 79 -4.53 25.91 -3.62
CA ILE A 79 -5.61 24.93 -3.51
C ILE A 79 -5.69 24.47 -2.06
N ASN A 80 -6.75 24.87 -1.37
CA ASN A 80 -7.04 24.40 -0.02
C ASN A 80 -8.04 23.23 -0.05
N VAL A 81 -7.53 22.01 0.06
CA VAL A 81 -8.34 20.78 -0.02
C VAL A 81 -8.86 20.41 1.37
N SER A 82 -10.15 20.03 1.45
CA SER A 82 -10.70 19.56 2.72
C SER A 82 -9.96 18.31 3.23
N ARG A 83 -9.62 18.34 4.52
CA ARG A 83 -8.85 17.26 5.19
C ARG A 83 -9.51 15.89 5.01
N SER A 84 -10.83 15.83 5.17
CA SER A 84 -11.61 14.60 5.03
C SER A 84 -11.57 14.04 3.60
N TYR A 85 -11.66 14.91 2.59
CA TYR A 85 -11.58 14.49 1.20
C TYR A 85 -10.21 13.92 0.86
N LEU A 86 -9.14 14.67 1.13
CA LEU A 86 -7.79 14.27 0.73
C LEU A 86 -7.34 12.99 1.46
N LYS A 87 -7.65 12.87 2.76
CA LYS A 87 -7.39 11.63 3.50
C LYS A 87 -8.13 10.44 2.92
N ASN A 88 -9.43 10.56 2.66
CA ASN A 88 -10.21 9.45 2.11
C ASN A 88 -9.74 9.04 0.71
N SER A 89 -9.34 10.02 -0.11
CA SER A 89 -8.73 9.78 -1.42
C SER A 89 -7.41 8.99 -1.28
N LEU A 90 -6.55 9.38 -0.34
CA LEU A 90 -5.31 8.65 -0.05
C LEU A 90 -5.58 7.23 0.47
N TYR A 91 -6.51 7.06 1.42
CA TYR A 91 -6.92 5.71 1.85
C TYR A 91 -7.38 4.85 0.67
N TYR A 92 -8.22 5.40 -0.21
CA TYR A 92 -8.68 4.67 -1.38
C TYR A 92 -7.53 4.27 -2.32
N THR A 93 -6.66 5.22 -2.64
CA THR A 93 -5.49 5.01 -3.49
C THR A 93 -4.58 3.92 -2.95
N TYR A 94 -4.18 4.03 -1.69
CA TYR A 94 -3.25 3.09 -1.08
C TYR A 94 -3.86 1.70 -0.90
N ILE A 95 -5.14 1.58 -0.52
CA ILE A 95 -5.77 0.26 -0.30
C ILE A 95 -6.01 -0.42 -1.65
N SER A 96 -6.37 0.35 -2.69
CA SER A 96 -6.54 -0.18 -4.05
C SER A 96 -5.22 -0.69 -4.60
N ALA A 97 -4.15 0.10 -4.52
CA ALA A 97 -2.82 -0.31 -4.97
C ALA A 97 -2.34 -1.56 -4.24
N TYR A 98 -2.51 -1.60 -2.91
CA TYR A 98 -2.19 -2.77 -2.10
C TYR A 98 -2.96 -4.01 -2.55
N SER A 99 -4.28 -3.89 -2.72
CA SER A 99 -5.14 -5.01 -3.11
C SER A 99 -4.74 -5.58 -4.47
N ILE A 100 -4.52 -4.69 -5.45
CA ILE A 100 -4.12 -5.10 -6.81
C ILE A 100 -2.75 -5.77 -6.79
N ALA A 101 -1.76 -5.17 -6.13
CA ALA A 101 -0.39 -5.71 -6.08
C ALA A 101 -0.35 -7.10 -5.40
N ASN A 102 -1.08 -7.27 -4.29
CA ASN A 102 -1.12 -8.57 -3.60
C ASN A 102 -1.96 -9.61 -4.36
N PHE A 103 -3.00 -9.19 -5.09
CA PHE A 103 -3.74 -10.10 -5.96
C PHE A 103 -2.86 -10.64 -7.09
N VAL A 104 -2.08 -9.76 -7.74
CA VAL A 104 -1.07 -10.15 -8.73
C VAL A 104 -0.05 -11.11 -8.12
N LEU A 105 0.44 -10.84 -6.90
CA LEU A 105 1.35 -11.73 -6.20
C LEU A 105 0.75 -13.11 -5.95
N ILE A 106 -0.52 -13.20 -5.54
CA ILE A 106 -1.19 -14.50 -5.34
C ILE A 106 -1.20 -15.28 -6.66
N ILE A 107 -1.58 -14.65 -7.77
CA ILE A 107 -1.62 -15.30 -9.09
C ILE A 107 -0.22 -15.79 -9.50
N LEU A 108 0.81 -14.96 -9.37
CA LEU A 108 2.18 -15.31 -9.75
C LEU A 108 2.78 -16.38 -8.82
N GLY A 109 2.45 -16.32 -7.53
CA GLY A 109 2.90 -17.26 -6.51
C GLY A 109 2.27 -18.65 -6.62
N LEU A 110 1.12 -18.78 -7.30
CA LEU A 110 0.51 -20.09 -7.61
C LEU A 110 1.31 -20.88 -8.66
N GLY A 111 2.16 -20.21 -9.45
CA GLY A 111 2.94 -20.83 -10.52
C GLY A 111 4.46 -20.86 -10.31
N THR A 112 4.98 -20.20 -9.27
CA THR A 112 6.43 -20.04 -9.05
C THR A 112 6.80 -20.02 -7.57
N LYS A 113 8.00 -20.50 -7.20
CA LYS A 113 8.53 -20.36 -5.84
C LYS A 113 8.80 -18.89 -5.54
N ILE A 114 8.19 -18.39 -4.47
CA ILE A 114 8.29 -17.00 -4.06
C ILE A 114 9.64 -16.76 -3.40
N THR A 115 10.48 -15.93 -4.02
CA THR A 115 11.77 -15.51 -3.46
C THR A 115 11.72 -14.07 -2.96
N ASP A 116 12.76 -13.63 -2.25
CA ASP A 116 12.88 -12.22 -1.80
C ASP A 116 12.78 -11.21 -2.96
N GLN A 117 13.25 -11.59 -4.16
CA GLN A 117 13.14 -10.77 -5.37
C GLN A 117 11.67 -10.55 -5.81
N TYR A 118 10.80 -11.54 -5.60
CA TYR A 118 9.37 -11.38 -5.90
C TYR A 118 8.71 -10.37 -4.96
N PHE A 119 9.07 -10.36 -3.67
CA PHE A 119 8.54 -9.36 -2.73
C PHE A 119 8.98 -7.94 -3.08
N ILE A 120 10.23 -7.78 -3.52
CA ILE A 120 10.75 -6.49 -4.00
C ILE A 120 9.96 -6.05 -5.24
N PHE A 121 9.80 -6.93 -6.23
CA PHE A 121 9.06 -6.63 -7.46
C PHE A 121 7.61 -6.19 -7.18
N ILE A 122 6.90 -6.90 -6.29
CA ILE A 122 5.53 -6.54 -5.90
C ILE A 122 5.48 -5.22 -5.13
N SER A 123 6.49 -4.93 -4.30
CA SER A 123 6.58 -3.64 -3.60
C SER A 123 6.75 -2.48 -4.59
N VAL A 124 7.58 -2.67 -5.63
CA VAL A 124 7.73 -1.69 -6.73
C VAL A 124 6.39 -1.50 -7.46
N ILE A 125 5.71 -2.59 -7.85
CA ILE A 125 4.39 -2.51 -8.50
C ILE A 125 3.39 -1.73 -7.64
N ASN A 126 3.33 -2.01 -6.34
CA ASN A 126 2.47 -1.30 -5.42
C ASN A 126 2.75 0.20 -5.43
N TYR A 127 4.02 0.62 -5.39
CA TYR A 127 4.38 2.03 -5.40
C TYR A 127 4.10 2.72 -6.74
N VAL A 128 4.31 2.04 -7.86
CA VAL A 128 3.88 2.53 -9.18
C VAL A 128 2.37 2.75 -9.20
N LEU A 129 1.58 1.78 -8.72
CA LEU A 129 0.12 1.88 -8.66
C LEU A 129 -0.34 3.04 -7.75
N VAL A 130 0.28 3.20 -6.58
CA VAL A 130 -0.01 4.35 -5.68
C VAL A 130 0.20 5.66 -6.41
N SER A 131 1.33 5.83 -7.10
CA SER A 131 1.64 7.08 -7.80
C SER A 131 0.70 7.33 -8.98
N LEU A 132 0.35 6.30 -9.76
CA LEU A 132 -0.61 6.42 -10.86
C LEU A 132 -2.02 6.79 -10.36
N LEU A 133 -2.51 6.12 -9.32
CA LEU A 133 -3.80 6.43 -8.73
C LEU A 133 -3.82 7.83 -8.10
N LEU A 134 -2.71 8.25 -7.50
CA LEU A 134 -2.58 9.60 -6.96
C LEU A 134 -2.62 10.67 -8.06
N LEU A 135 -1.96 10.45 -9.20
CA LEU A 135 -2.05 11.36 -10.36
C LEU A 135 -3.51 11.59 -10.78
N LEU A 136 -4.30 10.51 -10.84
CA LEU A 136 -5.70 10.56 -11.19
C LEU A 136 -6.54 11.32 -10.15
N GLU A 137 -6.27 11.10 -8.86
CA GLU A 137 -6.98 11.79 -7.78
C GLU A 137 -6.66 13.28 -7.69
N LEU A 138 -5.39 13.66 -7.85
CA LEU A 138 -4.96 15.06 -7.88
C LEU A 138 -5.46 15.80 -9.13
N LYS A 139 -5.60 15.11 -10.27
CA LYS A 139 -6.19 15.71 -11.48
C LYS A 139 -7.64 16.15 -11.26
N LYS A 140 -8.41 15.43 -10.43
CA LYS A 140 -9.79 15.80 -10.07
C LYS A 140 -9.86 17.10 -9.24
N LEU A 141 -8.75 17.52 -8.64
CA LEU A 141 -8.64 18.73 -7.83
C LEU A 141 -8.14 19.93 -8.65
N ASN A 142 -8.10 19.82 -9.98
CA ASN A 142 -7.57 20.86 -10.88
C ASN A 142 -6.11 21.27 -10.59
N VAL A 143 -5.32 20.35 -10.02
CA VAL A 143 -3.89 20.59 -9.77
C VAL A 143 -3.16 20.72 -11.11
N PRO A 144 -2.33 21.76 -11.32
CA PRO A 144 -1.54 21.91 -12.54
C PRO A 144 -0.72 20.66 -12.84
N ASN A 145 -0.73 20.19 -14.10
CA ASN A 145 -0.07 18.93 -14.48
C ASN A 145 1.39 18.84 -14.01
N LYS A 146 2.15 19.94 -14.09
CA LYS A 146 3.55 19.98 -13.61
C LYS A 146 3.67 19.66 -12.13
N VAL A 147 2.81 20.26 -11.30
CA VAL A 147 2.79 20.04 -9.85
C VAL A 147 2.26 18.65 -9.52
N ASN A 148 1.26 18.18 -10.25
CA ASN A 148 0.71 16.84 -10.08
C ASN A 148 1.76 15.75 -10.35
N ILE A 149 2.49 15.86 -11.47
CA ILE A 149 3.60 14.95 -11.81
C ILE A 149 4.70 15.00 -10.75
N LEU A 150 5.07 16.19 -10.29
CA LEU A 150 6.07 16.36 -9.23
C LEU A 150 5.65 15.68 -7.92
N LEU A 151 4.39 15.82 -7.50
CA LEU A 151 3.87 15.20 -6.29
C LEU A 151 3.88 13.68 -6.40
N ALA A 152 3.42 13.14 -7.52
CA ALA A 152 3.39 11.70 -7.74
C ALA A 152 4.79 11.09 -7.83
N SER A 153 5.76 11.79 -8.45
CA SER A 153 7.14 11.34 -8.51
C SER A 153 7.83 11.42 -7.16
N LEU A 154 7.59 12.48 -6.37
CA LEU A 154 8.15 12.61 -5.03
C LEU A 154 7.66 11.48 -4.10
N ILE A 155 6.39 11.13 -4.19
CA ILE A 155 5.81 10.01 -3.42
C ILE A 155 6.34 8.67 -3.93
N PHE A 156 6.49 8.50 -5.24
CA PHE A 156 7.11 7.30 -5.82
C PHE A 156 8.53 7.11 -5.30
N LEU A 157 9.37 8.16 -5.37
CA LEU A 157 10.75 8.14 -4.92
C LEU A 157 10.86 7.91 -3.41
N GLY A 158 10.05 8.60 -2.61
CA GLY A 158 9.99 8.43 -1.16
C GLY A 158 9.65 6.98 -0.77
N ASN A 159 8.67 6.38 -1.44
CA ASN A 159 8.34 4.98 -1.22
C ASN A 159 9.44 4.05 -1.75
N SER A 160 10.06 4.34 -2.88
CA SER A 160 11.13 3.52 -3.47
C SER A 160 12.40 3.48 -2.62
N LEU A 161 12.71 4.57 -1.90
CA LEU A 161 13.81 4.61 -0.91
C LEU A 161 13.64 3.56 0.20
N THR A 162 12.39 3.21 0.56
CA THR A 162 12.15 2.13 1.53
C THR A 162 12.57 0.76 1.02
N ILE A 163 12.47 0.52 -0.30
CA ILE A 163 12.94 -0.72 -0.93
C ILE A 163 14.45 -0.77 -0.92
N LEU A 164 15.11 0.33 -1.29
CA LEU A 164 16.56 0.46 -1.25
C LEU A 164 17.11 0.15 0.15
N TYR A 165 16.46 0.68 1.19
CA TYR A 165 16.82 0.38 2.57
C TYR A 165 16.63 -1.11 2.92
N MET A 166 15.59 -1.77 2.41
CA MET A 166 15.38 -3.21 2.62
C MET A 166 16.38 -4.10 1.88
N MET A 167 17.07 -3.57 0.87
CA MET A 167 18.09 -4.31 0.09
C MET A 167 19.50 -4.19 0.67
N LEU A 168 19.73 -3.26 1.60
CA LEU A 168 21.01 -3.04 2.31
C LEU A 168 21.08 -3.90 3.58
#